data_AF-A0A7C3Y9B2-F1
#
_entry.id   AF-A0A7C3Y9B2-F1
#
_cell.length_a   1.000
_cell.length_b   1.000
_cell.length_c   1.000
_cell.angle_alpha   90.00
_cell.angle_beta   90.00
_cell.angle_gamma   90.00
#
_symmetry.space_group_name_H-M   'P 1'
#
loop_
_entity.id
_entity.type
_entity.pdbx_description
1 polymer ?
#
loop_
_entity_poly.entity_id
_entity_poly.type
_entity_poly.pdbx_seq_one_letter_code
_entity_poly.pdbx_strand_id
1 'polypeptide(L)'
;MMTEIAYRPLATDAHGLNEEMQWARIIAAGRPAQGMALILIQKLCAVFHEFEPAWRAGALNEGKLDFFRRRLAARARRVLATMAMNDLSHIDGVAQLEALLRTIESVQSMEELANLAEEIHAVDHRLTDALEKS
;
A
#
# COMPACT_ATOMS: atom_id res chain seq x y z
N MET A 1 -1.98 4.87 -35.28
CA MET A 1 -3.06 5.34 -34.37
C MET A 1 -3.27 4.24 -33.34
N MET A 2 -2.84 4.47 -32.10
CA MET A 2 -3.34 3.65 -30.99
C MET A 2 -4.73 4.18 -30.66
N THR A 3 -5.73 3.30 -30.68
CA THR A 3 -7.08 3.63 -30.21
C THR A 3 -6.97 4.03 -28.74
N GLU A 4 -7.46 5.21 -28.39
CA GLU A 4 -7.47 5.68 -27.01
C GLU A 4 -8.44 4.80 -26.21
N ILE A 5 -7.90 3.89 -25.39
CA ILE A 5 -8.70 3.03 -24.52
C ILE A 5 -9.02 3.86 -23.27
N ALA A 6 -10.26 4.35 -23.18
CA ALA A 6 -10.73 5.03 -21.98
C ALA A 6 -10.89 4.01 -20.83
N TYR A 7 -10.26 4.29 -19.69
CA TYR A 7 -10.44 3.50 -18.47
C TYR A 7 -11.88 3.57 -17.98
N ARG A 8 -12.42 2.42 -17.52
CA ARG A 8 -13.77 2.32 -16.94
C ARG A 8 -13.64 1.74 -15.53
N PRO A 9 -14.02 2.49 -14.49
CA PRO A 9 -13.88 2.01 -13.12
C PRO A 9 -14.85 0.88 -12.82
N LEU A 10 -14.48 0.01 -11.87
CA LEU A 10 -15.29 -1.09 -11.36
C LEU A 10 -15.95 -0.78 -10.01
N ALA A 11 -15.41 0.17 -9.25
CA ALA A 11 -15.95 0.53 -7.95
C ALA A 11 -17.39 1.06 -8.04
N THR A 12 -18.22 0.63 -7.09
CA THR A 12 -19.67 0.93 -7.08
C THR A 12 -20.06 2.01 -6.08
N ASP A 13 -19.20 2.30 -5.10
CA ASP A 13 -19.39 3.38 -4.12
C ASP A 13 -18.50 4.60 -4.44
N ALA A 14 -18.83 5.73 -3.83
CA ALA A 14 -18.17 7.01 -4.12
C ALA A 14 -16.70 7.05 -3.67
N HIS A 15 -16.35 6.35 -2.60
CA HIS A 15 -14.99 6.35 -2.07
C HIS A 15 -14.08 5.51 -2.97
N GLY A 16 -14.47 4.26 -3.24
CA GLY A 16 -13.71 3.37 -4.13
C GLY A 16 -13.59 3.94 -5.55
N LEU A 17 -14.64 4.61 -6.06
CA LEU A 17 -14.58 5.29 -7.36
C LEU A 17 -13.51 6.40 -7.37
N ASN A 18 -13.39 7.17 -6.29
CA ASN A 18 -12.41 8.23 -6.21
C ASN A 18 -10.97 7.67 -6.18
N GLU A 19 -10.73 6.65 -5.37
CA GLU A 19 -9.43 5.94 -5.31
C GLU A 19 -9.05 5.37 -6.69
N GLU A 20 -9.96 4.63 -7.30
CA GLU A 20 -9.70 3.97 -8.59
C GLU A 20 -9.40 5.00 -9.70
N MET A 21 -10.12 6.12 -9.69
CA MET A 21 -9.86 7.20 -10.64
C MET A 21 -8.57 7.97 -10.32
N GLN A 22 -8.17 8.11 -9.05
CA GLN A 22 -6.85 8.64 -8.67
C GLN A 22 -5.73 7.77 -9.24
N TRP A 23 -5.84 6.45 -9.08
CA TRP A 23 -4.86 5.50 -9.61
C TRP A 23 -4.75 5.59 -11.14
N ALA A 24 -5.89 5.66 -11.83
CA ALA A 24 -5.94 5.85 -13.27
C ALA A 24 -5.21 7.14 -13.71
N ARG A 25 -5.39 8.24 -12.97
CA ARG A 25 -4.69 9.52 -13.24
C ARG A 25 -3.18 9.43 -13.02
N ILE A 26 -2.73 8.80 -11.92
CA ILE A 26 -1.30 8.57 -11.65
C ILE A 26 -0.65 7.77 -12.80
N ILE A 27 -1.32 6.71 -13.28
CA ILE A 27 -0.82 5.89 -14.39
C ILE A 27 -0.81 6.68 -15.70
N ALA A 28 -1.88 7.41 -16.00
CA ALA A 28 -2.04 8.18 -17.23
C ALA A 28 -1.05 9.35 -17.34
N ALA A 29 -0.47 9.82 -16.22
CA ALA A 29 0.57 10.85 -16.22
C ALA A 29 1.85 10.45 -16.97
N GLY A 30 2.02 9.17 -17.33
CA GLY A 30 3.13 8.72 -18.18
C GLY A 30 4.47 8.69 -17.46
N ARG A 31 4.46 8.51 -16.12
CA ARG A 31 5.65 8.46 -15.26
C ARG A 31 5.83 7.04 -14.71
N PRO A 32 6.63 6.18 -15.36
CA PRO A 32 6.69 4.75 -15.03
C PRO A 32 7.08 4.46 -13.58
N ALA A 33 8.00 5.25 -13.02
CA ALA A 33 8.43 5.12 -11.62
C ALA A 33 7.26 5.28 -10.64
N GLN A 34 6.42 6.30 -10.84
CA GLN A 34 5.25 6.55 -9.99
C GLN A 34 4.17 5.49 -10.18
N GLY A 35 3.92 5.06 -11.42
CA GLY A 35 2.99 3.96 -11.69
C GLY A 35 3.43 2.65 -11.01
N MET A 36 4.73 2.34 -11.05
CA MET A 36 5.28 1.17 -10.36
C MET A 36 5.24 1.33 -8.83
N ALA A 37 5.49 2.53 -8.30
CA ALA A 37 5.33 2.82 -6.87
C ALA A 37 3.88 2.58 -6.42
N LEU A 38 2.90 3.16 -7.13
CA LEU A 38 1.47 2.95 -6.89
C LEU A 38 1.11 1.46 -6.81
N ILE A 39 1.54 0.65 -7.80
CA ILE A 39 1.26 -0.80 -7.80
C ILE A 39 1.80 -1.49 -6.53
N LEU A 40 2.99 -1.10 -6.06
CA LEU A 40 3.60 -1.71 -4.88
C LEU A 40 2.93 -1.24 -3.59
N ILE A 41 2.51 0.02 -3.51
CA ILE A 41 1.76 0.56 -2.38
C ILE A 41 0.40 -0.16 -2.29
N GLN A 42 -0.33 -0.31 -3.39
CA GLN A 42 -1.60 -1.04 -3.42
C GLN A 42 -1.45 -2.52 -3.02
N LYS A 43 -0.36 -3.17 -3.46
CA LYS A 43 -0.03 -4.54 -2.99
C LYS A 43 0.29 -4.64 -1.51
N LEU A 44 0.82 -3.57 -0.91
CA LEU A 44 1.03 -3.49 0.53
C LEU A 44 -0.30 -3.29 1.25
N CYS A 45 -1.15 -2.35 0.81
CA CYS A 45 -2.45 -2.11 1.44
C CYS A 45 -3.35 -3.36 1.37
N ALA A 46 -3.49 -3.96 0.19
CA ALA A 46 -4.32 -5.14 -0.02
C ALA A 46 -3.94 -6.30 0.89
N VAL A 47 -2.64 -6.56 1.13
CA VAL A 47 -2.24 -7.69 1.99
C VAL A 47 -2.62 -7.48 3.45
N PHE A 48 -2.68 -6.23 3.93
CA PHE A 48 -3.15 -5.94 5.30
C PHE A 48 -4.67 -6.07 5.40
N HIS A 49 -5.40 -5.60 4.37
CA HIS A 49 -6.85 -5.79 4.24
C HIS A 49 -7.28 -7.25 4.03
N GLU A 50 -6.37 -8.13 3.62
CA GLU A 50 -6.59 -9.58 3.62
C GLU A 50 -6.18 -10.24 4.95
N PHE A 51 -5.09 -9.74 5.56
CA PHE A 51 -4.51 -10.31 6.77
C PHE A 51 -5.39 -10.08 8.01
N GLU A 52 -5.84 -8.84 8.22
CA GLU A 52 -6.67 -8.46 9.39
C GLU A 52 -7.93 -9.32 9.49
N PRO A 53 -8.80 -9.41 8.46
CA PRO A 53 -10.02 -10.20 8.58
C PRO A 53 -9.74 -11.70 8.69
N ALA A 54 -8.68 -12.20 8.05
CA ALA A 54 -8.28 -13.60 8.21
C ALA A 54 -7.82 -13.92 9.64
N TRP A 55 -7.11 -12.99 10.30
CA TRP A 55 -6.79 -13.10 11.73
C TRP A 55 -8.06 -13.08 12.58
N ARG A 56 -8.94 -12.09 12.37
CA ARG A 56 -10.21 -11.96 13.10
C ARG A 56 -11.12 -13.17 12.98
N ALA A 57 -11.13 -13.81 11.82
CA ALA A 57 -11.89 -15.02 11.57
C ALA A 57 -11.25 -16.29 12.15
N GLY A 58 -10.08 -16.19 12.80
CA GLY A 58 -9.34 -17.34 13.33
C GLY A 58 -8.73 -18.25 12.24
N ALA A 59 -8.59 -17.75 11.01
CA ALA A 59 -8.06 -18.52 9.88
C ALA A 59 -6.51 -18.61 9.91
N LEU A 60 -5.85 -17.79 10.73
CA LEU A 60 -4.40 -17.73 10.82
C LEU A 60 -3.87 -18.35 12.12
N ASN A 61 -2.72 -19.01 12.04
CA ASN A 61 -2.05 -19.61 13.18
C ASN A 61 -1.22 -18.55 13.94
N GLU A 62 -1.50 -18.38 15.23
CA GLU A 62 -0.80 -17.41 16.09
C GLU A 62 0.71 -17.66 16.19
N GLY A 63 1.14 -18.92 16.21
CA GLY A 63 2.54 -19.33 16.22
C GLY A 63 3.30 -19.02 14.92
N LYS A 64 2.66 -18.37 13.94
CA LYS A 64 3.27 -17.92 12.68
C LYS A 64 3.53 -16.41 12.64
N LEU A 65 3.49 -15.71 13.78
CA LEU A 65 3.82 -14.29 13.88
C LEU A 65 5.07 -13.91 13.08
N ASP A 66 6.20 -14.56 13.32
CA ASP A 66 7.48 -14.26 12.63
C ASP A 66 7.42 -14.43 11.11
N PHE A 67 6.58 -15.34 10.63
CA PHE A 67 6.38 -15.52 9.20
C PHE A 67 5.60 -14.35 8.61
N PHE A 68 4.47 -13.97 9.21
CA PHE A 68 3.65 -12.87 8.74
C PHE A 68 4.36 -11.52 8.86
N ARG A 69 4.96 -11.26 10.03
CA ARG A 69 5.77 -10.07 10.30
C ARG A 69 6.85 -9.86 9.24
N ARG A 70 7.66 -10.89 8.93
CA ARG A 70 8.70 -10.80 7.88
C ARG A 70 8.13 -10.55 6.50
N ARG A 71 6.99 -11.17 6.15
CA ARG A 71 6.37 -11.00 4.83
C ARG A 71 5.79 -9.59 4.65
N LEU A 72 5.08 -9.08 5.65
CA LEU A 72 4.51 -7.73 5.62
C LEU A 72 5.62 -6.67 5.62
N ALA A 73 6.64 -6.82 6.49
CA ALA A 73 7.81 -5.94 6.49
C ALA A 73 8.55 -5.94 5.15
N ALA A 74 8.72 -7.11 4.51
CA ALA A 74 9.37 -7.19 3.20
C ALA A 74 8.62 -6.43 2.10
N ARG A 75 7.29 -6.31 2.19
CA ARG A 75 6.50 -5.50 1.25
C ARG A 75 6.71 -4.01 1.49
N ALA A 76 6.64 -3.56 2.74
CA ALA A 76 6.93 -2.17 3.09
C ALA A 76 8.36 -1.75 2.67
N ARG A 77 9.36 -2.60 2.94
CA ARG A 77 10.74 -2.38 2.47
C ARG A 77 10.83 -2.27 0.95
N ARG A 78 10.05 -3.08 0.22
CA ARG A 78 10.04 -3.04 -1.25
C ARG A 78 9.46 -1.73 -1.78
N VAL A 79 8.40 -1.21 -1.17
CA VAL A 79 7.87 0.12 -1.51
C VAL A 79 8.94 1.18 -1.26
N LEU A 80 9.52 1.23 -0.05
CA LEU A 80 10.56 2.21 0.30
C LEU A 80 11.78 2.14 -0.63
N ALA A 81 12.26 0.92 -0.94
CA ALA A 81 13.37 0.73 -1.86
C ALA A 81 13.03 1.21 -3.28
N THR A 82 11.82 0.91 -3.77
CA THR A 82 11.37 1.44 -5.07
C THR A 82 11.28 2.95 -5.07
N MET A 83 10.77 3.56 -4.01
CA MET A 83 10.71 5.02 -3.91
C MET A 83 12.11 5.63 -3.91
N ALA A 84 13.03 5.11 -3.09
CA ALA A 84 14.40 5.61 -3.04
C ALA A 84 15.16 5.46 -4.36
N MET A 85 15.05 4.31 -5.02
CA MET A 85 15.74 4.06 -6.29
C MET A 85 15.21 4.91 -7.46
N ASN A 86 14.05 5.55 -7.31
CA ASN A 86 13.43 6.37 -8.35
C ASN A 86 13.27 7.83 -7.93
N ASP A 87 14.05 8.31 -6.97
CA ASP A 87 14.03 9.70 -6.47
C ASP A 87 12.67 10.15 -5.94
N LEU A 88 11.89 9.23 -5.36
CA LEU A 88 10.59 9.50 -4.75
C LEU A 88 10.65 9.57 -3.22
N SER A 89 11.84 9.54 -2.62
CA SER A 89 12.01 9.58 -1.15
C SER A 89 11.50 10.87 -0.50
N HIS A 90 11.34 11.94 -1.27
CA HIS A 90 10.84 13.22 -0.80
C HIS A 90 9.30 13.31 -0.79
N ILE A 91 8.61 12.29 -1.31
CA ILE A 91 7.15 12.24 -1.34
C ILE A 91 6.58 12.14 0.07
N ASP A 92 5.52 12.92 0.33
CA ASP A 92 4.82 12.88 1.62
C ASP A 92 4.22 11.49 1.87
N GLY A 93 4.40 10.95 3.09
CA GLY A 93 4.05 9.58 3.43
C GLY A 93 5.25 8.61 3.53
N VAL A 94 6.40 8.92 2.94
CA VAL A 94 7.59 8.04 3.00
C VAL A 94 8.06 7.83 4.45
N ALA A 95 8.22 8.92 5.21
CA ALA A 95 8.65 8.84 6.61
C ALA A 95 7.66 8.06 7.49
N GLN A 96 6.36 8.15 7.20
CA GLN A 96 5.30 7.41 7.88
C GLN A 96 5.38 5.92 7.55
N LEU A 97 5.64 5.57 6.28
CA LEU A 97 5.88 4.18 5.90
C LEU A 97 7.14 3.60 6.55
N GLU A 98 8.20 4.39 6.70
CA GLU A 98 9.40 3.97 7.45
C GLU A 98 9.09 3.73 8.93
N ALA A 99 8.28 4.59 9.55
CA ALA A 99 7.85 4.42 10.93
C ALA A 99 7.01 3.15 11.10
N LEU A 100 6.06 2.94 10.18
CA LEU A 100 5.19 1.78 10.17
C LEU A 100 5.96 0.48 9.90
N LEU A 101 6.99 0.50 9.05
CA LEU A 101 7.91 -0.62 8.91
C LEU A 101 8.57 -0.99 10.24
N ARG A 102 9.06 0.00 11.00
CA ARG A 102 9.63 -0.25 12.34
C ARG A 102 8.59 -0.84 13.28
N THR A 103 7.35 -0.35 13.24
CA THR A 103 6.24 -0.90 14.01
C THR A 103 6.01 -2.37 13.65
N ILE A 104 5.84 -2.69 12.36
CA ILE A 104 5.68 -4.07 11.87
C ILE A 104 6.82 -4.96 12.37
N GLU A 105 8.07 -4.49 12.32
CA GLU A 105 9.22 -5.27 12.78
C GLU A 105 9.23 -5.49 14.30
N SER A 106 8.61 -4.60 15.07
CA SER A 106 8.61 -4.63 16.54
C SER A 106 7.39 -5.30 17.18
N VAL A 107 6.30 -5.56 16.46
CA VAL A 107 5.10 -6.19 17.05
C VAL A 107 5.43 -7.55 17.70
N GLN A 108 4.78 -7.83 18.82
CA GLN A 108 4.97 -9.02 19.64
C GLN A 108 3.78 -9.99 19.58
N SER A 109 2.69 -9.60 18.90
CA SER A 109 1.51 -10.44 18.74
C SER A 109 0.90 -10.33 17.34
N MET A 110 0.11 -11.33 16.94
CA MET A 110 -0.69 -11.29 15.72
C MET A 110 -1.77 -10.19 15.79
N GLU A 111 -2.30 -9.95 16.98
CA GLU A 111 -3.29 -8.91 17.25
C GLU A 111 -2.72 -7.52 16.93
N GLU A 112 -1.54 -7.20 17.48
CA GLU A 112 -0.85 -5.95 17.15
C GLU A 112 -0.59 -5.82 15.64
N LEU A 113 -0.15 -6.91 14.99
CA LEU A 113 0.10 -6.91 13.55
C LEU A 113 -1.17 -6.66 12.73
N ALA A 114 -2.31 -7.21 13.17
CA ALA A 114 -3.60 -7.06 12.49
C ALA A 114 -4.15 -5.64 12.65
N ASN A 115 -3.95 -5.03 13.81
CA ASN A 115 -4.38 -3.66 14.10
C ASN A 115 -3.68 -2.59 13.25
N LEU A 116 -2.59 -2.93 12.55
CA LEU A 116 -1.90 -2.00 11.64
C LEU A 116 -2.62 -1.78 10.29
N ALA A 117 -3.73 -2.48 10.00
CA ALA A 117 -4.40 -2.37 8.70
C ALA A 117 -4.85 -0.94 8.38
N GLU A 118 -5.48 -0.26 9.35
CA GLU A 118 -5.93 1.13 9.20
C GLU A 118 -4.76 2.11 9.08
N GLU A 119 -3.66 1.88 9.83
CA GLU A 119 -2.45 2.71 9.73
C GLU A 119 -1.80 2.58 8.35
N ILE A 120 -1.73 1.35 7.81
CA ILE A 120 -1.24 1.10 6.45
C ILE A 120 -2.13 1.78 5.42
N HIS A 121 -3.44 1.72 5.58
CA HIS A 121 -4.40 2.36 4.68
C HIS A 121 -4.27 3.89 4.70
N ALA A 122 -4.10 4.50 5.87
CA ALA A 122 -3.85 5.93 5.98
C ALA A 122 -2.52 6.36 5.32
N VAL A 123 -1.48 5.53 5.43
CA VAL A 123 -0.19 5.77 4.76
C VAL A 123 -0.33 5.61 3.24
N ASP A 124 -1.09 4.64 2.75
CA ASP A 124 -1.40 4.46 1.33
C ASP A 124 -2.02 5.73 0.74
N HIS A 125 -3.13 6.21 1.33
CA HIS A 125 -3.78 7.46 0.92
C HIS A 125 -2.83 8.64 0.84
N ARG A 126 -1.98 8.79 1.86
CA ARG A 126 -1.01 9.89 1.90
C ARG A 126 0.01 9.81 0.77
N LEU A 127 0.51 8.61 0.49
CA LEU A 127 1.46 8.36 -0.59
C LEU A 127 0.80 8.56 -1.96
N THR A 128 -0.42 8.07 -2.19
CA THR A 128 -1.11 8.21 -3.48
C THR A 128 -1.54 9.64 -3.74
N ASP A 129 -2.01 10.37 -2.73
CA ASP A 129 -2.30 11.81 -2.81
C ASP A 129 -1.06 12.64 -3.20
N ALA A 130 0.10 12.25 -2.67
CA ALA A 130 1.35 12.94 -2.97
C ALA A 130 1.90 12.55 -4.35
N LEU A 131 1.78 11.28 -4.75
CA LEU A 131 2.14 10.80 -6.09
C LEU A 131 1.34 11.49 -7.19
N GLU A 132 0.04 11.69 -6.98
CA GLU A 132 -0.84 12.39 -7.93
C GLU A 132 -0.40 13.85 -8.19
N LYS A 133 0.19 14.50 -7.18
CA LYS A 133 0.59 15.91 -7.22
C LYS A 133 2.05 16.13 -7.63
N SER A 134 2.92 15.15 -7.38
CA SER A 134 4.32 15.14 -7.83
C SER A 134 4.41 15.09 -9.35
#